data_AF-A0A521HKL9-F1
#
_entry.id   AF-A0A521HKL9-F1
#
_cell.length_a   1.000
_cell.length_b   1.000
_cell.length_c   1.000
_cell.angle_alpha   90.00
_cell.angle_beta   90.00
_cell.angle_gamma   90.00
#
_symmetry.space_group_name_H-M   'P 1'
#
loop_
_entity.id
_entity.type
_entity.pdbx_description
1 polymer ?
#
loop_
_entity_poly.entity_id
_entity_poly.type
_entity_poly.pdbx_seq_one_letter_code
_entity_poly.pdbx_strand_id
1 'polypeptide(L)'
;MKLLLSLKMNSRAYIGSRQIGPLSSRWAIYFLVLLVSLPVSLNARESRVKAFCNLSRPERCWVLSHPFVASKAWKLTKLTRKITLEISKDTLLDGDKNGGQVDAFRHTFWLALLSQNMHWRKAFKLSEAHEKGNYHSFKKGKEEDGIVPDSAFSVMDRYNNRLGIEIGLANKFVSRDTLIQLVVEAILNGDAKILSKNSVGEYLDCDGNIIAPKPRIWNIPRCLISSDKRAK
;
A
#
# COMPACT_ATOMS: atom_id res chain seq x y z
N MET A 1 45.14 58.80 31.07
CA MET A 1 45.19 57.39 31.53
C MET A 1 45.52 56.55 30.30
N LYS A 2 46.80 56.38 29.93
CA LYS A 2 47.73 55.31 30.38
C LYS A 2 47.07 53.93 30.21
N LEU A 3 47.57 52.95 29.44
CA LEU A 3 48.83 52.63 28.76
C LEU A 3 48.44 51.44 27.82
N LEU A 4 48.68 51.43 26.50
CA LEU A 4 49.93 51.06 25.79
C LEU A 4 50.62 49.77 26.30
N LEU A 5 50.72 48.77 25.41
CA LEU A 5 51.92 47.99 25.02
C LEU A 5 51.45 46.84 24.08
N SER A 6 51.58 46.95 22.75
CA SER A 6 52.79 46.86 21.91
C SER A 6 53.43 45.47 21.89
N LEU A 7 53.45 44.85 20.70
CA LEU A 7 54.58 44.17 20.04
C LEU A 7 54.09 43.71 18.65
N LYS A 8 54.28 44.52 17.60
CA LYS A 8 55.33 44.43 16.57
C LYS A 8 55.42 43.10 15.80
N MET A 9 54.89 43.18 14.57
CA MET A 9 55.51 42.88 13.26
C MET A 9 56.29 41.58 12.99
N ASN A 10 56.00 41.09 11.78
CA ASN A 10 56.80 40.25 10.86
C ASN A 10 56.79 38.73 11.06
N SER A 11 56.06 38.04 10.18
CA SER A 11 56.74 37.37 9.07
C SER A 11 55.73 36.96 7.99
N ARG A 12 56.12 37.23 6.73
CA ARG A 12 55.49 36.74 5.52
C ARG A 12 55.48 35.21 5.54
N ALA A 13 54.31 34.59 5.47
CA ALA A 13 54.17 33.23 4.96
C ALA A 13 53.54 33.34 3.56
N TYR A 14 54.40 33.12 2.58
CA TYR A 14 54.08 33.05 1.15
C TYR A 14 53.22 31.81 0.87
N ILE A 15 52.08 32.06 0.20
CA ILE A 15 51.50 31.31 -0.92
C ILE A 15 51.61 29.77 -0.87
N GLY A 16 50.47 29.15 -0.54
CA GLY A 16 50.11 27.80 -0.98
C GLY A 16 48.77 27.85 -1.72
N SER A 17 48.67 28.61 -2.81
CA SER A 17 47.55 28.46 -3.74
C SER A 17 47.63 27.06 -4.34
N ARG A 18 46.78 26.13 -3.85
CA ARG A 18 46.52 24.89 -4.58
C ARG A 18 45.97 25.30 -5.94
N GLN A 19 46.81 25.18 -6.98
CA GLN A 19 46.31 25.15 -8.33
C GLN A 19 45.42 23.91 -8.45
N ILE A 20 44.11 24.13 -8.45
CA ILE A 20 43.18 23.16 -9.01
C ILE A 20 43.47 23.22 -10.51
N GLY A 21 44.34 22.33 -10.98
CA GLY A 21 44.57 22.14 -12.41
C GLY A 21 43.22 21.88 -13.09
N PRO A 22 43.05 22.28 -14.36
CA PRO A 22 41.78 22.09 -15.06
C PRO A 22 41.41 20.62 -14.96
N LEU A 23 40.22 20.33 -14.41
CA LEU A 23 39.64 18.99 -14.46
C LEU A 23 39.64 18.61 -15.94
N SER A 24 40.57 17.75 -16.34
CA SER A 24 40.67 17.39 -17.74
C SER A 24 39.32 16.78 -18.11
N SER A 25 38.70 17.31 -19.16
CA SER A 25 37.35 17.01 -19.63
C SER A 25 37.11 15.51 -19.85
N ARG A 26 38.19 14.72 -19.89
CA ARG A 26 38.18 13.26 -19.88
C ARG A 26 37.57 12.67 -18.59
N TRP A 27 37.87 13.20 -17.40
CA TRP A 27 37.31 12.67 -16.14
C TRP A 27 35.82 12.96 -15.99
N ALA A 28 35.33 14.10 -16.48
CA ALA A 28 33.90 14.40 -16.50
C ALA A 28 33.13 13.45 -17.44
N ILE A 29 33.74 13.06 -18.58
CA ILE A 29 33.18 12.05 -19.49
C ILE A 29 33.17 10.67 -18.84
N TYR A 30 34.25 10.26 -18.16
CA TYR A 30 34.26 8.98 -17.41
C TYR A 30 33.23 8.97 -16.27
N PHE A 31 33.04 10.08 -15.56
CA PHE A 31 32.02 10.19 -14.49
C PHE A 31 30.58 10.16 -15.03
N LEU A 32 30.34 10.76 -16.20
CA LEU A 32 29.04 10.75 -16.88
C LEU A 32 28.73 9.36 -17.49
N VAL A 33 29.73 8.67 -18.04
CA VAL A 33 29.59 7.31 -18.59
C VAL A 33 29.43 6.26 -17.47
N LEU A 34 30.04 6.46 -16.30
CA LEU A 34 29.86 5.60 -15.12
C LEU A 34 28.46 5.73 -14.49
N LEU A 35 27.81 6.89 -14.61
CA LEU A 35 26.43 7.12 -14.17
C LEU A 35 25.37 6.49 -15.09
N VAL A 36 25.71 6.27 -16.37
CA VAL A 36 24.81 5.67 -17.38
C VAL A 36 24.93 4.14 -17.46
N SER A 37 25.95 3.56 -16.82
CA SER A 37 26.26 2.13 -16.87
C SER A 37 25.87 1.36 -15.60
N LEU A 38 24.98 1.89 -14.76
CA LEU A 38 24.31 1.08 -13.75
C LEU A 38 23.31 0.15 -14.47
N PRO A 39 23.54 -1.17 -14.52
CA PRO A 39 22.59 -2.09 -15.13
C PRO A 39 21.42 -2.23 -14.16
N VAL A 40 20.45 -1.33 -14.25
CA VAL A 40 19.12 -1.61 -13.70
C VAL A 40 18.56 -2.73 -14.56
N SER A 41 18.52 -3.95 -13.99
CA SER A 41 18.13 -5.17 -14.68
C SER A 41 16.88 -4.95 -15.55
N LEU A 42 17.01 -5.14 -16.86
CA LEU A 42 15.95 -4.90 -17.85
C LEU A 42 14.64 -5.64 -17.50
N ASN A 43 14.76 -6.86 -16.96
CA ASN A 43 13.64 -7.68 -16.49
C ASN A 43 12.84 -7.03 -15.33
N ALA A 44 13.53 -6.34 -14.42
CA ALA A 44 12.88 -5.61 -13.32
C ALA A 44 12.21 -4.31 -13.80
N ARG A 45 12.62 -3.78 -14.95
CA ARG A 45 11.98 -2.62 -15.59
C ARG A 45 10.71 -3.04 -16.33
N GLU A 46 10.77 -4.11 -17.12
CA GLU A 46 9.64 -4.65 -17.87
C GLU A 46 8.46 -5.03 -16.95
N SER A 47 8.73 -5.73 -15.85
CA SER A 47 7.71 -6.10 -14.86
C SER A 47 7.04 -4.89 -14.18
N ARG A 48 7.78 -3.80 -13.94
CA ARG A 48 7.24 -2.55 -13.37
C ARG A 48 6.38 -1.78 -14.37
N VAL A 49 6.80 -1.70 -15.63
CA VAL A 49 6.02 -1.07 -16.70
C VAL A 49 4.70 -1.82 -16.89
N LYS A 50 4.75 -3.15 -16.99
CA LYS A 50 3.54 -3.99 -17.08
C LYS A 50 2.61 -3.79 -15.88
N ALA A 51 3.16 -3.78 -14.67
CA ALA A 51 2.38 -3.52 -13.46
C ALA A 51 1.69 -2.14 -13.49
N PHE A 52 2.39 -1.10 -13.91
CA PHE A 52 1.83 0.25 -14.04
C PHE A 52 0.75 0.33 -15.12
N CYS A 53 0.95 -0.31 -16.28
CA CYS A 53 -0.04 -0.33 -17.37
C CYS A 53 -1.31 -1.10 -16.99
N ASN A 54 -1.21 -2.06 -16.07
CA ASN A 54 -2.36 -2.81 -15.55
C ASN A 54 -3.16 -2.04 -14.48
N LEU A 55 -2.65 -0.93 -13.94
CA LEU A 55 -3.36 -0.13 -12.96
C LEU A 55 -4.59 0.56 -13.56
N SER A 56 -5.62 0.72 -12.73
CA SER A 56 -6.77 1.54 -13.08
C SER A 56 -6.36 3.00 -13.32
N ARG A 57 -7.20 3.77 -14.01
CA ARG A 57 -6.92 5.20 -14.24
C ARG A 57 -6.74 5.97 -12.91
N PRO A 58 -7.58 5.79 -11.88
CA PRO A 58 -7.37 6.44 -10.59
C PRO A 58 -6.03 6.10 -9.94
N GLU A 59 -5.64 4.82 -9.93
CA GLU A 59 -4.37 4.39 -9.35
C GLU A 59 -3.17 4.94 -10.14
N ARG A 60 -3.24 4.98 -11.48
CA ARG A 60 -2.21 5.63 -12.30
C ARG A 60 -2.04 7.10 -11.96
N CYS A 61 -3.14 7.85 -11.82
CA CYS A 61 -3.09 9.24 -11.39
C CYS A 61 -2.48 9.39 -9.99
N TRP A 62 -2.78 8.48 -9.06
CA TRP A 62 -2.17 8.49 -7.73
C TRP A 62 -0.65 8.24 -7.80
N VAL A 63 -0.21 7.26 -8.60
CA VAL A 63 1.22 6.95 -8.77
C VAL A 63 1.98 8.14 -9.37
N LEU A 64 1.42 8.78 -10.40
CA LEU A 64 2.04 9.95 -11.05
C LEU A 64 2.11 11.17 -10.12
N SER A 65 1.16 11.32 -9.21
CA SER A 65 1.17 12.40 -8.20
C SER A 65 2.04 12.10 -6.98
N HIS A 66 2.50 10.85 -6.79
CA HIS A 66 3.27 10.42 -5.63
C HIS A 66 4.46 9.51 -6.00
N PRO A 67 5.34 9.88 -6.95
CA PRO A 67 6.32 8.97 -7.54
C PRO A 67 7.29 8.34 -6.51
N PHE A 68 7.73 9.11 -5.53
CA PHE A 68 8.64 8.63 -4.48
C PHE A 68 7.98 7.61 -3.54
N VAL A 69 6.71 7.84 -3.19
CA VAL A 69 5.97 6.98 -2.25
C VAL A 69 5.40 5.76 -2.97
N ALA A 70 5.09 5.86 -4.26
CA ALA A 70 4.52 4.78 -5.06
C ALA A 70 5.39 3.51 -5.10
N SER A 71 6.71 3.66 -5.21
CA SER A 71 7.63 2.51 -5.16
C SER A 71 7.57 1.78 -3.82
N LYS A 72 7.49 2.53 -2.71
CA LYS A 72 7.33 1.96 -1.36
C LYS A 72 5.97 1.27 -1.22
N ALA A 73 4.89 1.94 -1.63
CA ALA A 73 3.53 1.40 -1.62
C ALA A 73 3.45 0.06 -2.37
N TRP A 74 4.03 -0.03 -3.57
CA TRP A 74 4.04 -1.25 -4.36
C TRP A 74 4.73 -2.43 -3.67
N LYS A 75 5.88 -2.19 -3.01
CA LYS A 75 6.58 -3.23 -2.24
C LYS A 75 5.71 -3.73 -1.08
N LEU A 76 5.04 -2.83 -0.37
CA LEU A 76 4.17 -3.16 0.76
C LEU A 76 2.89 -3.87 0.31
N THR A 77 2.28 -3.48 -0.81
CA THR A 77 1.14 -4.18 -1.41
C THR A 77 1.50 -5.62 -1.78
N LYS A 78 2.66 -5.85 -2.40
CA LYS A 78 3.13 -7.22 -2.71
C LYS A 78 3.36 -8.04 -1.45
N LEU A 79 3.95 -7.44 -0.41
CA LEU A 79 4.16 -8.10 0.87
C LEU A 79 2.83 -8.47 1.53
N THR A 80 1.86 -7.54 1.53
CA THR A 80 0.51 -7.77 2.05
C THR A 80 -0.15 -8.94 1.36
N ARG A 81 -0.09 -9.00 0.02
CA ARG A 81 -0.62 -10.13 -0.76
C ARG A 81 0.03 -11.45 -0.39
N LYS A 82 1.37 -11.48 -0.24
CA LYS A 82 2.09 -12.68 0.19
C LYS A 82 1.61 -13.17 1.56
N ILE A 83 1.54 -12.28 2.55
CA ILE A 83 1.10 -12.61 3.91
C ILE A 83 -0.37 -13.04 3.94
N THR A 84 -1.23 -12.38 3.16
CA THR A 84 -2.65 -12.78 3.03
C THR A 84 -2.78 -14.19 2.47
N LEU A 85 -1.95 -14.57 1.49
CA LEU A 85 -1.92 -15.94 0.96
C LEU A 85 -1.44 -16.96 2.00
N GLU A 86 -0.50 -16.59 2.87
CA GLU A 86 -0.06 -17.43 3.98
C GLU A 86 -1.18 -17.61 5.01
N ILE A 87 -1.81 -16.52 5.46
CA ILE A 87 -2.94 -16.53 6.39
C ILE A 87 -4.14 -17.28 5.85
N SER A 88 -4.41 -17.21 4.54
CA SER A 88 -5.51 -17.96 3.93
C SER A 88 -5.36 -19.48 3.96
N LYS A 89 -4.15 -19.98 4.29
CA LYS A 89 -3.87 -21.41 4.45
C LYS A 89 -3.91 -21.84 5.92
N ASP A 90 -3.89 -20.88 6.84
CA ASP A 90 -4.02 -21.09 8.26
C ASP A 90 -5.51 -21.25 8.62
N THR A 91 -5.81 -21.97 9.69
CA THR A 91 -7.16 -22.16 10.24
C THR A 91 -7.58 -21.04 11.20
N LEU A 92 -6.70 -20.06 11.44
CA LEU A 92 -6.95 -18.94 12.35
C LEU A 92 -8.12 -18.04 11.89
N LEU A 93 -8.27 -17.83 10.58
CA LEU A 93 -9.38 -17.12 9.96
C LEU A 93 -10.22 -18.09 9.12
N ASP A 94 -11.36 -17.62 8.61
CA ASP A 94 -12.31 -18.43 7.82
C ASP A 94 -11.83 -18.95 6.46
N GLY A 95 -10.61 -18.60 6.02
CA GLY A 95 -10.06 -18.99 4.72
C GLY A 95 -10.66 -18.26 3.51
N ASP A 96 -11.70 -17.44 3.71
CA ASP A 96 -12.51 -16.86 2.64
C ASP A 96 -11.95 -15.51 2.15
N LYS A 97 -11.37 -15.57 0.95
CA LYS A 97 -10.71 -14.44 0.28
C LYS A 97 -11.67 -13.44 -0.35
N ASN A 98 -12.97 -13.75 -0.36
CA ASN A 98 -13.98 -13.05 -1.14
C ASN A 98 -15.14 -12.63 -0.26
N GLY A 99 -14.96 -11.56 0.50
CA GLY A 99 -15.93 -11.04 1.45
C GLY A 99 -15.88 -11.66 2.84
N GLY A 100 -14.95 -12.57 3.13
CA GLY A 100 -14.77 -13.18 4.44
C GLY A 100 -13.69 -12.51 5.31
N GLN A 101 -13.29 -13.16 6.39
CA GLN A 101 -12.29 -12.68 7.34
C GLN A 101 -10.90 -12.55 6.69
N VAL A 102 -10.51 -13.46 5.80
CA VAL A 102 -9.23 -13.33 5.07
C VAL A 102 -9.25 -12.12 4.15
N ASP A 103 -10.40 -11.81 3.57
CA ASP A 103 -10.58 -10.59 2.78
C ASP A 103 -10.48 -9.33 3.64
N ALA A 104 -11.20 -9.31 4.77
CA ALA A 104 -11.11 -8.25 5.76
C ALA A 104 -9.67 -8.05 6.27
N PHE A 105 -8.92 -9.14 6.50
CA PHE A 105 -7.51 -9.11 6.84
C PHE A 105 -6.69 -8.42 5.77
N ARG A 106 -6.86 -8.79 4.50
CA ARG A 106 -6.12 -8.21 3.37
C ARG A 106 -6.24 -6.69 3.37
N HIS A 107 -7.46 -6.17 3.42
CA HIS A 107 -7.74 -4.74 3.37
C HIS A 107 -7.25 -4.00 4.62
N THR A 108 -7.55 -4.54 5.81
CA THR A 108 -7.15 -3.95 7.09
C THR A 108 -5.62 -3.92 7.24
N PHE A 109 -4.95 -5.05 7.01
CA PHE A 109 -3.50 -5.14 7.11
C PHE A 109 -2.79 -4.30 6.05
N TRP A 110 -3.31 -4.24 4.82
CA TRP A 110 -2.74 -3.40 3.77
C TRP A 110 -2.68 -1.93 4.21
N LEU A 111 -3.79 -1.39 4.72
CA LEU A 111 -3.85 0.00 5.13
C LEU A 111 -3.10 0.27 6.44
N ALA A 112 -3.06 -0.68 7.36
CA ALA A 112 -2.25 -0.57 8.56
C ALA A 112 -0.75 -0.48 8.21
N LEU A 113 -0.28 -1.39 7.37
CA LEU A 113 1.12 -1.45 6.95
C LEU A 113 1.52 -0.22 6.13
N LEU A 114 0.66 0.25 5.23
CA LEU A 114 0.88 1.51 4.51
C LEU A 114 0.97 2.69 5.48
N SER A 115 0.07 2.79 6.45
CA SER A 115 -0.02 3.93 7.37
C SER A 115 1.15 4.00 8.38
N GLN A 116 1.76 2.86 8.74
CA GLN A 116 3.05 2.87 9.44
C GLN A 116 4.18 3.44 8.58
N ASN A 117 4.10 3.28 7.26
CA ASN A 117 5.21 3.45 6.33
C ASN A 117 5.13 4.70 5.44
N MET A 118 4.00 5.39 5.42
CA MET A 118 3.83 6.66 4.73
C MET A 118 2.79 7.49 5.45
N HIS A 119 2.70 8.77 5.10
CA HIS A 119 1.67 9.64 5.66
C HIS A 119 0.27 9.06 5.37
N TRP A 120 -0.55 8.87 6.40
CA TRP A 120 -1.85 8.20 6.33
C TRP A 120 -2.77 8.76 5.23
N ARG A 121 -2.79 10.08 5.02
CA ARG A 121 -3.54 10.71 3.91
C ARG A 121 -3.17 10.18 2.53
N LYS A 122 -1.90 9.79 2.31
CA LYS A 122 -1.44 9.19 1.05
C LYS A 122 -1.94 7.75 0.93
N ALA A 123 -1.87 6.98 2.03
CA ALA A 123 -2.41 5.63 2.10
C ALA A 123 -3.93 5.62 1.85
N PHE A 124 -4.67 6.51 2.52
CA PHE A 124 -6.11 6.72 2.32
C PHE A 124 -6.46 7.10 0.88
N LYS A 125 -5.71 8.04 0.27
CA LYS A 125 -5.94 8.39 -1.14
C LYS A 125 -5.63 7.23 -2.09
N LEU A 126 -4.69 6.36 -1.75
CA LEU A 126 -4.38 5.17 -2.52
C LEU A 126 -5.52 4.14 -2.42
N SER A 127 -6.04 3.89 -1.21
CA SER A 127 -7.19 3.01 -1.04
C SER A 127 -8.43 3.53 -1.76
N GLU A 128 -8.73 4.83 -1.68
CA GLU A 128 -9.82 5.44 -2.44
C GLU A 128 -9.63 5.35 -3.96
N ALA A 129 -8.37 5.43 -4.44
CA ALA A 129 -8.07 5.24 -5.85
C ALA A 129 -8.30 3.78 -6.28
N HIS A 130 -7.95 2.82 -5.42
CA HIS A 130 -8.20 1.39 -5.64
C HIS A 130 -9.70 1.10 -5.76
N GLU A 131 -10.52 1.57 -4.82
CA GLU A 131 -11.98 1.41 -4.87
C GLU A 131 -12.63 2.04 -6.11
N LYS A 132 -12.15 3.22 -6.53
CA LYS A 132 -12.60 3.85 -7.78
C LYS A 132 -12.17 3.01 -8.99
N GLY A 133 -11.00 2.38 -8.93
CA GLY A 133 -10.51 1.42 -9.91
C GLY A 133 -11.46 0.25 -10.06
N ASN A 134 -11.89 -0.35 -8.95
CA ASN A 134 -12.84 -1.47 -8.92
C ASN A 134 -14.17 -1.11 -9.58
N TYR A 135 -14.72 0.07 -9.31
CA TYR A 135 -15.91 0.56 -10.01
C TYR A 135 -15.70 0.73 -11.53
N HIS A 136 -14.53 1.19 -11.96
CA HIS A 136 -14.20 1.26 -13.38
C HIS A 136 -14.02 -0.12 -14.02
N SER A 137 -13.49 -1.10 -13.29
CA SER A 137 -13.39 -2.50 -13.74
C SER A 137 -14.78 -3.10 -13.92
N PHE A 138 -15.67 -2.92 -12.93
CA PHE A 138 -17.08 -3.29 -13.02
C PHE A 138 -17.74 -2.74 -14.29
N LYS A 139 -17.63 -1.43 -14.55
CA LYS A 139 -18.19 -0.79 -15.75
C LYS A 139 -17.67 -1.36 -17.06
N LYS A 140 -16.48 -1.94 -17.05
CA LYS A 140 -15.83 -2.57 -18.21
C LYS A 140 -16.05 -4.09 -18.26
N GLY A 141 -16.79 -4.66 -17.31
CA GLY A 141 -16.94 -6.09 -17.16
C GLY A 141 -15.60 -6.80 -16.90
N LYS A 142 -14.64 -6.12 -16.28
CA LYS A 142 -13.35 -6.70 -15.89
C LYS A 142 -13.43 -7.16 -14.44
N GLU A 143 -12.82 -8.31 -14.18
CA GLU A 143 -12.69 -8.88 -12.85
C GLU A 143 -11.53 -8.23 -12.08
N GLU A 144 -11.66 -8.22 -10.76
CA GLU A 144 -10.62 -7.97 -9.78
C GLU A 144 -10.41 -9.26 -8.99
N ASP A 145 -9.17 -9.77 -8.94
CA ASP A 145 -8.82 -10.99 -8.21
C ASP A 145 -9.77 -12.21 -8.48
N GLY A 146 -10.33 -12.25 -9.69
CA GLY A 146 -11.23 -13.32 -10.18
C GLY A 146 -12.73 -13.09 -9.96
N ILE A 147 -13.14 -11.94 -9.41
CA ILE A 147 -14.55 -11.59 -9.16
C ILE A 147 -14.88 -10.23 -9.78
N VAL A 148 -16.09 -10.10 -10.34
CA VAL A 148 -16.60 -8.80 -10.78
C VAL A 148 -16.93 -7.94 -9.55
N PRO A 149 -16.28 -6.77 -9.36
CA PRO A 149 -16.53 -5.94 -8.20
C PRO A 149 -17.99 -5.50 -8.10
N ASP A 150 -18.51 -5.41 -6.89
CA ASP A 150 -19.83 -4.83 -6.59
C ASP A 150 -19.72 -3.81 -5.45
N SER A 151 -20.71 -2.93 -5.38
CA SER A 151 -20.87 -1.92 -4.34
C SER A 151 -20.73 -2.45 -2.90
N ALA A 152 -21.26 -3.64 -2.58
CA ALA A 152 -21.21 -4.17 -1.23
C ALA A 152 -19.77 -4.50 -0.80
N PHE A 153 -18.97 -5.04 -1.73
CA PHE A 153 -17.53 -5.22 -1.54
C PHE A 153 -16.86 -3.87 -1.30
N SER A 154 -17.10 -2.88 -2.16
CA SER A 154 -16.51 -1.55 -1.98
C SER A 154 -16.90 -0.87 -0.65
N VAL A 155 -18.10 -1.10 -0.13
CA VAL A 155 -18.50 -0.57 1.19
C VAL A 155 -17.73 -1.29 2.31
N MET A 156 -17.63 -2.61 2.24
CA MET A 156 -16.87 -3.44 3.19
C MET A 156 -15.38 -3.06 3.17
N ASP A 157 -14.78 -3.00 1.99
CA ASP A 157 -13.37 -2.68 1.79
C ASP A 157 -13.05 -1.28 2.32
N ARG A 158 -13.89 -0.27 2.06
CA ARG A 158 -13.71 1.07 2.62
C ARG A 158 -13.77 1.09 4.14
N TYR A 159 -14.66 0.31 4.74
CA TYR A 159 -14.74 0.19 6.19
C TYR A 159 -13.44 -0.41 6.73
N ASN A 160 -13.02 -1.57 6.20
CA ASN A 160 -11.82 -2.29 6.64
C ASN A 160 -10.53 -1.48 6.39
N ASN A 161 -10.48 -0.73 5.28
CA ASN A 161 -9.40 0.20 4.97
C ASN A 161 -9.25 1.30 6.04
N ARG A 162 -10.37 1.83 6.56
CA ARG A 162 -10.35 2.84 7.64
C ARG A 162 -9.84 2.24 8.95
N LEU A 163 -10.37 1.09 9.34
CA LEU A 163 -9.89 0.33 10.51
C LEU A 163 -8.38 0.09 10.41
N GLY A 164 -7.89 -0.30 9.22
CA GLY A 164 -6.47 -0.48 8.96
C GLY A 164 -5.65 0.79 9.22
N ILE A 165 -6.12 1.94 8.74
CA ILE A 165 -5.45 3.23 9.00
C ILE A 165 -5.36 3.52 10.50
N GLU A 166 -6.45 3.30 11.24
CA GLU A 166 -6.50 3.53 12.69
C GLU A 166 -5.50 2.64 13.43
N ILE A 167 -5.50 1.33 13.16
CA ILE A 167 -4.56 0.37 13.73
C ILE A 167 -3.12 0.77 13.41
N GLY A 168 -2.82 1.11 12.15
CA GLY A 168 -1.48 1.48 11.70
C GLY A 168 -0.96 2.80 12.31
N LEU A 169 -1.86 3.76 12.56
CA LEU A 169 -1.53 5.02 13.22
C LEU A 169 -1.27 4.84 14.72
N ALA A 170 -2.12 4.08 15.40
CA ALA A 170 -1.97 3.79 16.82
C ALA A 170 -0.70 2.97 17.11
N ASN A 171 -0.30 2.10 16.18
CA ASN A 171 0.79 1.16 16.36
C ASN A 171 1.97 1.45 15.42
N LYS A 172 2.36 2.72 15.28
CA LYS A 172 3.32 3.16 14.24
C LYS A 172 4.67 2.42 14.24
N PHE A 173 5.15 1.99 15.40
CA PHE A 173 6.51 1.46 15.59
C PHE A 173 6.56 -0.02 15.99
N VAL A 174 5.40 -0.70 16.06
CA VAL A 174 5.39 -2.13 16.38
C VAL A 174 5.95 -2.94 15.23
N SER A 175 6.44 -4.14 15.55
CA SER A 175 6.91 -5.08 14.52
C SER A 175 5.77 -5.45 13.57
N ARG A 176 6.11 -5.87 12.35
CA ARG A 176 5.11 -6.35 11.39
C ARG A 176 4.33 -7.55 11.94
N ASP A 177 4.99 -8.45 12.67
CA ASP A 177 4.36 -9.66 13.17
C ASP A 177 3.36 -9.31 14.29
N THR A 178 3.69 -8.32 15.13
CA THR A 178 2.75 -7.70 16.07
C THR A 178 1.60 -7.01 15.35
N LEU A 179 1.86 -6.30 14.25
CA LEU A 179 0.81 -5.65 13.46
C LEU A 179 -0.17 -6.67 12.86
N ILE A 180 0.34 -7.82 12.39
CA ILE A 180 -0.50 -8.94 11.91
C ILE A 180 -1.40 -9.43 13.05
N GLN A 181 -0.84 -9.67 14.23
CA GLN A 181 -1.60 -10.13 15.40
C GLN A 181 -2.72 -9.14 15.78
N LEU A 182 -2.42 -7.84 15.83
CA LEU A 182 -3.40 -6.80 16.13
C LEU A 182 -4.55 -6.76 15.11
N VAL A 183 -4.23 -6.94 13.81
CA VAL A 183 -5.26 -6.97 12.76
C VAL A 183 -6.12 -8.24 12.87
N VAL A 184 -5.50 -9.40 13.13
CA VAL A 184 -6.22 -10.65 13.35
C VAL A 184 -7.15 -10.53 14.56
N GLU A 185 -6.65 -9.99 15.67
CA GLU A 185 -7.44 -9.78 16.89
C GLU A 185 -8.65 -8.87 16.63
N ALA A 186 -8.46 -7.73 15.96
CA ALA A 186 -9.56 -6.84 15.59
C ALA A 186 -10.63 -7.55 14.74
N ILE A 187 -10.22 -8.42 13.82
CA ILE A 187 -11.15 -9.21 12.99
C ILE A 187 -11.90 -10.24 13.83
N LEU A 188 -11.21 -10.97 14.70
CA LEU A 188 -11.83 -11.97 15.57
C LEU A 188 -12.77 -11.34 16.61
N ASN A 189 -12.52 -10.09 17.01
CA ASN A 189 -13.36 -9.31 17.92
C ASN A 189 -14.59 -8.67 17.22
N GLY A 190 -14.68 -8.76 15.89
CA GLY A 190 -15.83 -8.22 15.15
C GLY A 190 -15.72 -6.75 14.77
N ASP A 191 -14.53 -6.15 14.92
CA ASP A 191 -14.30 -4.74 14.60
C ASP A 191 -14.36 -4.49 13.09
N ALA A 192 -14.01 -5.49 12.28
CA ALA A 192 -14.06 -5.46 10.82
C ALA A 192 -15.45 -5.83 10.26
N LYS A 193 -15.63 -5.63 8.96
CA LYS A 193 -16.83 -6.04 8.23
C LYS A 193 -16.53 -7.15 7.23
N ILE A 194 -17.48 -8.06 7.11
CA ILE A 194 -17.52 -9.14 6.13
C ILE A 194 -18.90 -9.17 5.47
N LEU A 195 -19.01 -9.86 4.34
CA LEU A 195 -20.28 -10.12 3.66
C LEU A 195 -20.94 -11.37 4.24
N SER A 196 -22.23 -11.25 4.56
CA SER A 196 -23.01 -12.35 5.10
C SER A 196 -23.11 -13.50 4.11
N LYS A 197 -22.86 -14.72 4.60
CA LYS A 197 -22.97 -15.96 3.86
C LYS A 197 -23.68 -17.02 4.69
N ASN A 198 -24.26 -18.02 4.03
CA ASN A 198 -24.66 -19.25 4.70
C ASN A 198 -23.49 -20.23 4.85
N SER A 199 -23.70 -21.32 5.57
CA SER A 199 -22.71 -22.37 5.82
C SER A 199 -22.09 -23.02 4.57
N VAL A 200 -22.74 -22.92 3.40
CA VAL A 200 -22.21 -23.40 2.11
C VAL A 200 -21.52 -22.30 1.28
N GLY A 201 -21.44 -21.07 1.80
CA GLY A 201 -20.70 -19.96 1.19
C GLY A 201 -21.51 -19.06 0.24
N GLU A 202 -22.83 -19.20 0.18
CA GLU A 202 -23.70 -18.36 -0.64
C GLU A 202 -24.02 -17.04 0.06
N TYR A 203 -24.02 -15.94 -0.70
CA TYR A 203 -24.27 -14.61 -0.15
C TYR A 203 -25.72 -14.43 0.29
N LEU A 204 -25.91 -13.74 1.42
CA LEU A 204 -27.20 -13.42 1.99
C LEU A 204 -27.50 -11.92 1.95
N ASP A 205 -28.78 -11.57 1.84
CA ASP A 205 -29.27 -10.22 2.12
C ASP A 205 -29.41 -9.97 3.63
N CYS A 206 -29.86 -8.77 4.01
CA CYS A 206 -29.99 -8.39 5.43
C CYS A 206 -31.11 -9.14 6.17
N ASP A 207 -32.01 -9.78 5.44
CA ASP A 207 -33.12 -10.56 5.97
C ASP A 207 -32.77 -12.06 6.05
N GLY A 208 -31.60 -12.45 5.53
CA GLY A 208 -31.11 -13.83 5.52
C GLY A 208 -31.51 -14.64 4.29
N ASN A 209 -32.05 -14.01 3.25
CA ASN A 209 -32.39 -14.69 2.01
C ASN A 209 -31.15 -14.85 1.11
N ILE A 210 -31.10 -15.97 0.37
CA ILE A 210 -30.02 -16.25 -0.57
C ILE A 210 -30.12 -15.30 -1.77
N ILE A 211 -28.99 -14.67 -2.10
CA ILE A 211 -28.86 -13.83 -3.28
C ILE A 211 -28.35 -14.67 -4.44
N ALA A 212 -29.21 -14.91 -5.42
CA ALA A 212 -28.83 -15.58 -6.65
C ALA A 212 -27.69 -14.81 -7.36
N PRO A 213 -26.67 -15.51 -7.90
CA PRO A 213 -25.57 -14.88 -8.60
C PRO A 213 -26.08 -14.14 -9.84
N LYS A 214 -25.95 -12.82 -9.84
CA LYS A 214 -26.29 -11.97 -10.99
C LYS A 214 -25.03 -11.27 -11.49
N PRO A 215 -24.53 -11.62 -12.70
CA PRO A 215 -23.36 -10.95 -13.24
C PRO A 215 -23.70 -9.50 -13.58
N ARG A 216 -22.73 -8.60 -13.35
CA ARG A 216 -22.76 -7.20 -13.85
C ARG A 216 -23.88 -6.31 -13.29
N ILE A 217 -24.38 -6.61 -12.09
CA ILE A 217 -25.25 -5.68 -11.34
C ILE A 217 -24.41 -4.96 -10.29
N TRP A 218 -24.52 -3.63 -10.27
CA TRP A 218 -24.03 -2.80 -9.17
C TRP A 218 -25.16 -2.65 -8.15
N ASN A 219 -24.85 -2.55 -6.87
CA ASN A 219 -25.85 -2.49 -5.78
C ASN A 219 -26.58 -3.82 -5.56
N ILE A 220 -25.85 -4.94 -5.60
CA ILE A 220 -26.39 -6.21 -5.11
C ILE A 220 -26.58 -6.08 -3.58
N PRO A 221 -27.77 -6.39 -3.04
CA PRO A 221 -28.11 -6.11 -1.64
C PRO A 221 -27.50 -7.13 -0.67
N ARG A 222 -26.19 -7.38 -0.75
CA ARG A 222 -25.47 -8.24 0.19
C ARG A 222 -25.41 -7.57 1.56
N CYS A 223 -25.69 -8.34 2.62
CA CYS A 223 -25.58 -7.83 3.98
C CYS A 223 -24.13 -7.74 4.41
N LEU A 224 -23.76 -6.63 5.06
CA LEU A 224 -22.51 -6.49 5.77
C LEU A 224 -22.74 -6.79 7.26
N ILE A 225 -21.95 -7.70 7.81
CA ILE A 225 -22.00 -8.08 9.21
C ILE A 225 -20.63 -7.88 9.88
N SER A 226 -20.60 -7.88 11.21
CA SER A 226 -19.34 -7.87 11.96
C SER A 226 -18.57 -9.18 11.73
N SER A 227 -17.25 -9.09 11.71
CA SER A 227 -16.36 -10.19 11.33
C SER A 227 -16.27 -11.35 12.33
N ASP A 228 -16.75 -11.16 13.55
CA ASP A 228 -16.89 -12.20 14.59
C ASP A 228 -18.07 -13.14 14.32
N LYS A 229 -19.06 -12.68 13.54
CA LYS A 229 -20.22 -13.46 13.17
C LYS A 229 -19.83 -14.44 12.07
N ARG A 230 -19.89 -15.74 12.36
CA ARG A 230 -19.75 -16.76 11.32
C ARG A 230 -21.02 -16.85 10.49
N ALA A 231 -20.84 -17.24 9.23
CA ALA A 231 -21.91 -17.73 8.38
C ALA A 231 -22.77 -18.75 9.13
N LYS A 232 -24.09 -18.52 9.19
CA LYS A 232 -25.06 -19.46 9.79
C LYS A 232 -25.34 -20.62 8.84
#